data_AF-A0A2V7I1N8-F1
#
_entry.id   AF-A0A2V7I1N8-F1
#
_cell.length_a   1.000
_cell.length_b   1.000
_cell.length_c   1.000
_cell.angle_alpha   90.00
_cell.angle_beta   90.00
_cell.angle_gamma   90.00
#
_symmetry.space_group_name_H-M   'P 1'
#
loop_
_entity.id
_entity.type
_entity.pdbx_description
1 polymer ?
#
loop_
_entity_poly.entity_id
_entity_poly.type
_entity_poly.pdbx_seq_one_letter_code
_entity_poly.pdbx_strand_id
1 'polypeptide(L)'
;MAVQDVMVKNIAANPVLSRLQDNPARQPFQQVVMSDPAFPTAPQSFNVPAGKCLVIECVSGYVDMPTGGKISDLSLQTTVGSQSVPHRLPVKLMLSSGGTDRYATCQLLRAYASPGTMVGYGVGTSGAGAQSSTLTISGHLVDVP
;
A
#
# COMPACT_ATOMS: atom_id res chain seq x y z
N MET A 1 -28.60 -28.94 19.57
CA MET A 1 -27.41 -28.05 19.52
C MET A 1 -27.05 -27.70 20.95
N ALA A 2 -25.86 -28.07 21.41
CA ALA A 2 -25.39 -27.64 22.72
C ALA A 2 -24.71 -26.27 22.55
N VAL A 3 -25.10 -25.30 23.38
CA VAL A 3 -24.41 -24.01 23.49
C VAL A 3 -23.14 -24.24 24.31
N GLN A 4 -22.00 -23.80 23.79
CA GLN A 4 -20.74 -23.82 24.51
C GLN A 4 -20.43 -22.40 25.00
N ASP A 5 -20.45 -22.22 26.30
CA ASP A 5 -20.03 -20.97 26.92
C ASP A 5 -18.50 -20.84 26.87
N VAL A 6 -18.02 -19.72 26.35
CA VAL A 6 -16.58 -19.41 26.29
C VAL A 6 -16.25 -18.41 27.39
N MET A 7 -15.50 -18.85 28.40
CA MET A 7 -14.97 -18.00 29.47
C MET A 7 -13.57 -17.51 29.10
N VAL A 8 -13.41 -16.19 28.91
CA VAL A 8 -12.09 -15.57 28.69
C VAL A 8 -11.49 -15.14 30.02
N LYS A 9 -10.40 -15.80 30.45
CA LYS A 9 -9.70 -15.48 31.70
C LYS A 9 -8.35 -14.82 31.39
N ASN A 10 -8.34 -13.50 31.30
CA ASN A 10 -7.13 -12.69 31.06
C ASN A 10 -6.51 -12.28 32.42
N ILE A 11 -5.49 -13.01 32.87
CA ILE A 11 -4.77 -12.73 34.14
C ILE A 11 -3.37 -12.22 33.82
N ALA A 12 -2.77 -11.39 34.67
CA ALA A 12 -1.43 -10.82 34.44
C ALA A 12 -0.33 -11.87 34.16
N ALA A 13 -0.50 -13.10 34.64
CA ALA A 13 0.38 -14.23 34.39
C ALA A 13 0.16 -14.94 33.02
N ASN A 14 -0.93 -14.63 32.32
CA ASN A 14 -1.27 -15.09 30.98
C ASN A 14 -2.02 -13.96 30.24
N PRO A 15 -1.29 -12.90 29.84
CA PRO A 15 -1.89 -11.81 29.11
C PRO A 15 -2.45 -12.32 27.78
N VAL A 16 -3.57 -11.76 27.33
CA VAL A 16 -4.01 -11.91 25.94
C VAL A 16 -2.85 -11.48 25.04
N LEU A 17 -2.44 -12.40 24.17
CA LEU A 17 -1.32 -12.17 23.28
C LEU A 17 -1.66 -11.03 22.32
N SER A 18 -0.64 -10.28 21.91
CA SER A 18 -0.85 -9.29 20.86
C SER A 18 -1.30 -10.00 19.57
N ARG A 19 -2.13 -9.36 18.75
CA ARG A 19 -2.65 -9.92 17.48
C ARG A 19 -1.55 -10.48 16.55
N LEU A 20 -0.32 -9.96 16.66
CA LEU A 20 0.85 -10.47 15.93
C LEU A 20 1.31 -11.85 16.43
N GLN A 21 1.19 -12.09 17.73
CA GLN A 21 1.64 -13.30 18.40
C GLN A 21 0.58 -14.42 18.30
N ASP A 22 -0.70 -14.06 18.10
CA ASP A 22 -1.79 -14.99 17.77
C ASP A 22 -1.74 -15.52 16.32
N ASN A 23 -1.02 -14.84 15.42
CA ASN A 23 -0.86 -15.28 14.02
C ASN A 23 0.57 -15.02 13.51
N PRO A 24 1.56 -15.86 13.94
CA PRO A 24 2.96 -15.70 13.57
C PRO A 24 3.22 -15.81 12.05
N ALA A 25 2.25 -16.28 11.27
CA ALA A 25 2.33 -16.28 9.81
C ALA A 25 2.16 -14.88 9.19
N ARG A 26 1.71 -13.87 9.94
CA ARG A 26 1.60 -12.49 9.47
C ARG A 26 2.86 -11.70 9.81
N GLN A 27 3.68 -11.46 8.79
CA GLN A 27 4.93 -10.71 8.94
C GLN A 27 4.68 -9.25 8.53
N PRO A 28 4.91 -8.26 9.41
CA PRO A 28 4.69 -6.85 9.07
C PRO A 28 5.44 -6.44 7.80
N PHE A 29 4.77 -5.66 6.97
CA PHE A 29 5.33 -5.14 5.74
C PHE A 29 5.06 -3.64 5.62
N GLN A 30 6.09 -2.88 5.27
CA GLN A 30 5.97 -1.49 4.88
C GLN A 30 7.07 -1.15 3.87
N GLN A 31 6.70 -0.49 2.79
CA GLN A 31 7.64 -0.04 1.77
C GLN A 31 7.21 1.28 1.14
N VAL A 32 8.20 2.08 0.76
CA VAL A 32 8.00 3.30 -0.02
C VAL A 32 8.32 3.02 -1.48
N VAL A 33 7.46 3.51 -2.37
CA VAL A 33 7.73 3.65 -3.79
C VAL A 33 7.60 5.12 -4.17
N MET A 34 8.50 5.62 -4.99
CA MET A 34 8.50 7.03 -5.37
C MET A 34 9.10 7.25 -6.75
N SER A 35 8.76 8.39 -7.35
CA SER A 35 9.35 8.89 -8.57
C SER A 35 9.66 10.35 -8.32
N ASP A 36 10.94 10.69 -8.31
CA ASP A 36 11.42 12.05 -8.08
C ASP A 36 12.70 12.24 -8.91
N PRO A 37 12.76 13.25 -9.81
CA PRO A 37 13.98 13.57 -10.56
C PRO A 37 15.21 13.82 -9.69
N ALA A 38 15.04 14.26 -8.44
CA ALA A 38 16.13 14.41 -7.48
C ALA A 38 16.63 13.07 -6.92
N PHE A 39 15.82 12.00 -7.01
CA PHE A 39 16.13 10.66 -6.53
C PHE A 39 15.84 9.59 -7.62
N PRO A 40 16.54 9.62 -8.76
CA PRO A 40 16.23 8.77 -9.92
C PRO A 40 16.42 7.27 -9.67
N THR A 41 17.15 6.89 -8.62
CA THR A 41 17.39 5.49 -8.22
C THR A 41 16.39 5.00 -7.16
N ALA A 42 15.46 5.84 -6.74
CA ALA A 42 14.45 5.43 -5.76
C ALA A 42 13.54 4.34 -6.35
N PRO A 43 13.10 3.38 -5.53
CA PRO A 43 12.31 2.27 -6.01
C PRO A 43 10.95 2.77 -6.53
N GLN A 44 10.65 2.47 -7.79
CA GLN A 44 9.32 2.70 -8.38
C GLN A 44 8.40 1.48 -8.25
N SER A 45 8.97 0.34 -7.86
CA SER A 45 8.29 -0.93 -7.66
C SER A 45 9.09 -1.81 -6.70
N PHE A 46 8.49 -2.92 -6.29
CA PHE A 46 9.16 -3.97 -5.54
C PHE A 46 8.55 -5.33 -5.82
N ASN A 47 9.32 -6.40 -5.57
CA ASN A 47 8.84 -7.76 -5.72
C ASN A 47 8.34 -8.30 -4.38
N VAL A 48 7.22 -9.03 -4.42
CA VAL A 48 6.80 -9.86 -3.31
C VAL A 48 7.77 -11.05 -3.19
N PRO A 49 8.30 -11.36 -2.00
CA PRO A 49 9.17 -12.52 -1.83
C PRO A 49 8.52 -13.82 -2.31
N ALA A 50 9.33 -14.74 -2.83
CA ALA A 50 8.86 -16.08 -3.17
C ALA A 50 8.31 -16.80 -1.93
N GLY A 51 7.28 -17.63 -2.11
CA GLY A 51 6.58 -18.32 -1.01
C GLY A 51 5.76 -17.39 -0.09
N LYS A 52 5.62 -16.10 -0.42
CA LYS A 52 4.83 -15.15 0.38
C LYS A 52 3.73 -14.51 -0.46
N CYS A 53 2.53 -14.42 0.09
CA CYS A 53 1.48 -13.54 -0.41
C CYS A 53 1.52 -12.22 0.37
N LEU A 54 1.56 -11.09 -0.33
CA LEU A 54 1.44 -9.78 0.30
C LEU A 54 -0.03 -9.39 0.40
N VAL A 55 -0.50 -9.13 1.61
CA VAL A 55 -1.77 -8.49 1.90
C VAL A 55 -1.52 -7.01 2.15
N ILE A 56 -2.04 -6.16 1.29
CA ILE A 56 -1.90 -4.70 1.38
C ILE A 56 -3.15 -4.16 2.07
N GLU A 57 -2.94 -3.42 3.16
CA GLU A 57 -4.00 -2.90 4.04
C GLU A 57 -4.16 -1.38 3.95
N CYS A 58 -3.07 -0.67 3.63
CA CYS A 58 -3.10 0.77 3.46
C CYS A 58 -2.13 1.23 2.37
N VAL A 59 -2.57 2.20 1.59
CA VAL A 59 -1.69 2.99 0.71
C VAL A 59 -1.93 4.46 1.00
N SER A 60 -0.86 5.17 1.34
CA SER A 60 -0.89 6.61 1.62
C SER A 60 0.24 7.31 0.91
N GLY A 61 0.09 8.59 0.59
CA GLY A 61 1.13 9.32 -0.09
C GLY A 61 0.63 10.57 -0.78
N TYR A 62 1.44 11.10 -1.68
CA TYR A 62 1.14 12.29 -2.43
C TYR A 62 1.79 12.30 -3.81
N VAL A 63 1.29 13.20 -4.67
CA VAL A 63 1.82 13.54 -5.97
C VAL A 63 1.92 15.05 -6.05
N ASP A 64 3.09 15.55 -6.42
CA ASP A 64 3.31 16.97 -6.69
C ASP A 64 3.20 17.23 -8.19
N MET A 65 2.37 18.20 -8.55
CA MET A 65 2.10 18.62 -9.92
C MET A 65 2.48 20.09 -10.08
N PRO A 66 2.90 20.54 -11.27
CA PRO A 66 2.92 21.97 -11.55
C PRO A 66 1.51 22.56 -11.38
N THR A 67 1.39 23.77 -10.83
CA THR A 67 0.09 24.40 -10.55
C THR A 67 -0.79 24.41 -11.80
N GLY A 68 -2.04 23.97 -11.64
CA GLY A 68 -3.01 23.85 -12.73
C GLY A 68 -3.00 22.48 -13.43
N GLY A 69 -1.95 21.68 -13.26
CA GLY A 69 -1.91 20.28 -13.69
C GLY A 69 -3.04 19.46 -13.06
N LYS A 70 -3.42 18.36 -13.71
CA LYS A 70 -4.43 17.43 -13.19
C LYS A 70 -3.90 16.00 -13.22
N ILE A 71 -4.26 15.27 -12.17
CA ILE A 71 -4.06 13.82 -12.09
C ILE A 71 -5.30 13.18 -12.69
N SER A 72 -5.10 12.40 -13.77
CA SER A 72 -6.16 11.62 -14.40
C SER A 72 -6.30 10.23 -13.78
N ASP A 73 -5.21 9.67 -13.26
CA ASP A 73 -5.19 8.38 -12.57
C ASP A 73 -4.05 8.35 -11.54
N LEU A 74 -4.30 7.76 -10.38
CA LEU A 74 -3.27 7.27 -9.48
C LEU A 74 -3.67 5.84 -9.15
N SER A 75 -2.79 4.88 -9.41
CA SER A 75 -3.13 3.47 -9.22
C SER A 75 -1.98 2.65 -8.66
N LEU A 76 -2.33 1.65 -7.88
CA LEU A 76 -1.42 0.59 -7.44
C LEU A 76 -1.68 -0.65 -8.29
N GLN A 77 -0.65 -1.20 -8.93
CA GLN A 77 -0.76 -2.42 -9.71
C GLN A 77 -0.29 -3.63 -8.89
N THR A 78 -1.14 -4.64 -8.81
CA THR A 78 -0.85 -5.91 -8.15
C THR A 78 -1.23 -7.08 -9.06
N THR A 79 -0.58 -8.22 -8.86
CA THR A 79 -0.87 -9.44 -9.62
C THR A 79 -1.31 -10.56 -8.68
N VAL A 80 -2.43 -11.22 -8.98
CA VAL A 80 -2.89 -12.44 -8.28
C VAL A 80 -3.08 -13.55 -9.31
N GLY A 81 -2.29 -14.63 -9.19
CA GLY A 81 -2.22 -15.66 -10.22
C GLY A 81 -1.80 -15.06 -11.57
N SER A 82 -2.63 -15.21 -12.61
CA SER A 82 -2.39 -14.63 -13.94
C SER A 82 -3.03 -13.25 -14.15
N GLN A 83 -3.75 -12.71 -13.17
CA GLN A 83 -4.47 -11.45 -13.31
C GLN A 83 -3.66 -10.30 -12.71
N SER A 84 -3.25 -9.36 -13.57
CA SER A 84 -2.64 -8.10 -13.16
C SER A 84 -3.64 -6.97 -13.32
N VAL A 85 -3.99 -6.29 -12.22
CA VAL A 85 -5.04 -5.26 -12.22
C VAL A 85 -4.60 -4.01 -11.45
N PRO A 86 -5.04 -2.81 -11.88
CA PRO A 86 -4.83 -1.58 -11.12
C PRO A 86 -5.91 -1.38 -10.06
N HIS A 87 -5.50 -0.97 -8.86
CA HIS A 87 -6.36 -0.41 -7.81
C HIS A 87 -6.27 1.10 -7.86
N ARG A 88 -7.36 1.78 -8.23
CA ARG A 88 -7.39 3.24 -8.33
C ARG A 88 -7.47 3.87 -6.95
N LEU A 89 -6.58 4.81 -6.68
CA LEU A 89 -6.45 5.53 -5.42
C LEU A 89 -7.02 6.95 -5.59
N PRO A 90 -8.14 7.29 -4.92
CA PRO A 90 -8.65 8.65 -4.94
C PRO A 90 -7.63 9.64 -4.39
N VAL A 91 -7.47 10.76 -5.08
CA VAL A 91 -6.58 11.86 -4.68
C VAL A 91 -7.38 13.11 -4.39
N LYS A 92 -6.89 13.92 -3.45
CA LYS A 92 -7.46 15.22 -3.12
C LYS A 92 -6.37 16.28 -3.13
N LEU A 93 -6.65 17.44 -3.71
CA LEU A 93 -5.77 18.61 -3.59
C LEU A 93 -5.65 18.99 -2.11
N MET A 94 -4.42 18.95 -1.59
CA MET A 94 -4.10 19.24 -0.20
C MET A 94 -3.53 20.65 -0.05
N LEU A 95 -2.70 21.09 -1.00
CA LEU A 95 -2.03 22.38 -0.98
C LEU A 95 -1.75 22.87 -2.40
N SER A 96 -1.87 24.17 -2.63
CA SER A 96 -1.34 24.87 -3.80
C SER A 96 -0.41 25.98 -3.32
N SER A 97 0.88 25.91 -3.66
CA SER A 97 1.87 26.89 -3.21
C SER A 97 3.10 26.88 -4.13
N GLY A 98 3.67 28.06 -4.40
CA GLY A 98 4.97 28.19 -5.08
C GLY A 98 5.02 27.59 -6.49
N GLY A 99 3.89 27.49 -7.20
CA GLY A 99 3.82 26.85 -8.52
C GLY A 99 3.69 25.32 -8.48
N THR A 100 3.44 24.74 -7.31
CA THR A 100 3.18 23.31 -7.12
C THR A 100 1.81 23.08 -6.46
N ASP A 101 1.04 22.16 -7.03
CA ASP A 101 -0.17 21.59 -6.46
C ASP A 101 0.14 20.19 -5.90
N ARG A 102 -0.05 20.00 -4.60
CA ARG A 102 0.12 18.71 -3.92
C ARG A 102 -1.21 18.01 -3.78
N TYR A 103 -1.31 16.83 -4.37
CA TYR A 103 -2.45 15.93 -4.23
C TYR A 103 -2.09 14.79 -3.28
N ALA A 104 -2.91 14.56 -2.25
CA ALA A 104 -2.67 13.50 -1.28
C ALA A 104 -3.70 12.36 -1.40
N THR A 105 -3.27 11.16 -1.04
CA THR A 105 -4.13 9.98 -0.89
C THR A 105 -3.83 9.26 0.42
N CYS A 106 -4.85 8.65 1.01
CA CYS A 106 -4.72 7.71 2.11
C CYS A 106 -5.95 6.79 2.03
N GLN A 107 -5.72 5.54 1.65
CA GLN A 107 -6.77 4.56 1.41
C GLN A 107 -6.49 3.31 2.22
N LEU A 108 -7.49 2.91 3.00
CA LEU A 108 -7.57 1.55 3.52
C LEU A 108 -8.16 0.67 2.42
N LEU A 109 -7.41 -0.35 2.02
CA LEU A 109 -7.85 -1.31 1.02
C LEU A 109 -7.44 -2.72 1.44
N ARG A 110 -7.94 -3.72 0.74
CA ARG A 110 -7.52 -5.10 0.93
C ARG A 110 -7.14 -5.70 -0.41
N ALA A 111 -5.96 -5.30 -0.89
CA ALA A 111 -5.37 -5.83 -2.11
C ALA A 111 -4.41 -6.97 -1.79
N TYR A 112 -4.12 -7.78 -2.80
CA TYR A 112 -3.26 -8.95 -2.69
C TYR A 112 -2.26 -8.93 -3.82
N ALA A 113 -1.04 -9.40 -3.54
CA ALA A 113 -0.04 -9.68 -4.56
C ALA A 113 0.56 -11.06 -4.34
N SER A 114 0.56 -11.87 -5.40
CA SER A 114 1.05 -13.24 -5.41
C SER A 114 2.57 -13.32 -5.22
N PRO A 115 3.09 -14.45 -4.73
CA PRO A 115 4.53 -14.66 -4.57
C PRO A 115 5.30 -14.42 -5.85
N GLY A 116 6.47 -13.76 -5.74
CA GLY A 116 7.36 -13.50 -6.87
C GLY A 116 6.84 -12.48 -7.88
N THR A 117 5.66 -11.89 -7.66
CA THR A 117 5.12 -10.85 -8.54
C THR A 117 5.60 -9.46 -8.13
N MET A 118 5.62 -8.54 -9.09
CA MET A 118 5.94 -7.14 -8.85
C MET A 118 4.70 -6.35 -8.42
N VAL A 119 4.85 -5.51 -7.40
CA VAL A 119 3.94 -4.45 -7.03
C VAL A 119 4.53 -3.13 -7.53
N GLY A 120 3.77 -2.40 -8.32
CA GLY A 120 4.15 -1.10 -8.86
C GLY A 120 3.03 -0.08 -8.70
N TYR A 121 3.26 1.14 -9.12
CA TYR A 121 2.23 2.17 -9.17
C TYR A 121 2.33 2.99 -10.46
N GLY A 122 1.23 3.64 -10.82
CA GLY A 122 1.15 4.50 -11.99
C GLY A 122 0.56 5.86 -11.61
N VAL A 123 1.06 6.90 -12.28
CA VAL A 123 0.51 8.26 -12.21
C VAL A 123 0.15 8.70 -13.63
N GLY A 124 -1.14 8.79 -13.90
CA GLY A 124 -1.69 9.40 -15.11
C GLY A 124 -1.90 10.90 -14.89
N THR A 125 -1.43 11.71 -15.82
CA THR A 125 -1.60 13.17 -15.78
C THR A 125 -2.22 13.68 -17.07
N SER A 126 -2.97 14.78 -16.99
CA SER A 126 -3.34 15.57 -18.17
C SER A 126 -2.63 16.92 -18.14
N GLY A 127 -1.88 17.24 -19.19
CA GLY A 127 -1.04 18.44 -19.25
C GLY A 127 0.41 18.12 -18.86
N ALA A 128 1.02 18.97 -18.03
CA ALA A 128 2.37 18.72 -17.52
C ALA A 128 2.40 17.44 -16.66
N GLY A 129 3.48 16.67 -16.78
CA GLY A 129 3.69 15.46 -15.97
C GLY A 129 3.86 15.77 -14.48
N ALA A 130 3.79 14.74 -13.64
CA ALA A 130 4.06 14.87 -12.21
C ALA A 130 5.52 15.30 -11.98
N GLN A 131 5.72 16.25 -11.06
CA GLN A 131 7.05 16.67 -10.61
C GLN A 131 7.67 15.58 -9.74
N SER A 132 6.89 15.06 -8.79
CA SER A 132 7.27 13.92 -7.97
C SER A 132 6.04 13.17 -7.46
N SER A 133 6.24 11.93 -7.02
CA SER A 133 5.21 11.15 -6.35
C SER A 133 5.84 10.22 -5.33
N THR A 134 5.15 9.99 -4.22
CA THR A 134 5.61 9.12 -3.14
C THR A 134 4.42 8.41 -2.55
N LEU A 135 4.47 7.08 -2.52
CA LEU A 135 3.49 6.23 -1.86
C LEU A 135 4.18 5.35 -0.81
N THR A 136 3.58 5.29 0.38
CA THR A 136 3.87 4.29 1.41
C THR A 136 2.78 3.22 1.35
N ILE A 137 3.20 1.97 1.20
CA ILE A 137 2.35 0.79 1.12
C ILE A 137 2.62 -0.03 2.39
N SER A 138 1.57 -0.35 3.14
CA SER A 138 1.67 -1.14 4.37
C SER A 138 0.66 -2.27 4.45
N GLY A 139 1.03 -3.30 5.20
CA GLY A 139 0.23 -4.50 5.40
C GLY A 139 1.07 -5.61 6.01
N HIS A 140 0.91 -6.83 5.49
CA HIS A 140 1.65 -7.99 5.98
C HIS A 140 1.85 -9.08 4.92
N LEU A 141 2.95 -9.80 5.03
CA LEU A 141 3.22 -11.01 4.26
C LEU A 141 2.61 -12.21 4.98
N VAL A 142 2.14 -13.18 4.20
CA VAL A 142 1.62 -14.48 4.65
C VAL A 142 2.35 -15.59 3.91
N ASP A 143 2.85 -16.59 4.63
CA ASP A 143 3.39 -17.81 4.03
C ASP A 143 2.33 -18.51 3.17
N VAL A 144 2.72 -18.89 1.95
CA VAL A 144 1.90 -19.75 1.08
C VAL A 144 2.70 -20.99 0.68
N PRO A 145 2.01 -22.14 0.48
CA PRO A 145 2.64 -23.39 0.07
C PRO A 145 3.40 -23.30 -1.27
#